data_AF-A0A7W1XRR2-F1
#
_entry.id   AF-A0A7W1XRR2-F1
#
_cell.length_a   1.000
_cell.length_b   1.000
_cell.length_c   1.000
_cell.angle_alpha   90.00
_cell.angle_beta   90.00
_cell.angle_gamma   90.00
#
_symmetry.space_group_name_H-M   'P 1'
#
loop_
_entity.id
_entity.type
_entity.pdbx_description
1 polymer ?
#
loop_
_entity_poly.entity_id
_entity_poly.type
_entity_poly.pdbx_seq_one_letter_code
_entity_poly.pdbx_strand_id
1 'polypeptide(L)' 'MSERNHRIRRLQKEMERLRNELYQSVNGEPERLMDAHVLPLSEQLDVLIVEMQRIQLEHCL' A
#
# COMPACT_ATOMS: atom_id res chain seq x y z
N MET A 1 15.61 1.78 18.58
CA MET A 1 15.12 2.01 17.19
C MET A 1 14.21 3.23 17.19
N SER A 2 14.42 4.21 16.30
CA SER A 2 13.59 5.42 16.23
C SER A 2 12.12 5.10 15.92
N GLU A 3 11.19 5.86 16.49
CA GLU A 3 9.74 5.77 16.24
C GLU A 3 9.40 5.79 14.75
N ARG A 4 10.12 6.62 13.98
CA ARG A 4 10.01 6.70 12.53
C ARG A 4 10.29 5.36 11.84
N ASN A 5 11.36 4.66 12.24
CA ASN A 5 11.72 3.38 11.64
C ASN A 5 10.68 2.31 11.92
N HIS A 6 9.98 2.40 13.07
CA HIS A 6 8.84 1.53 13.35
C HIS A 6 7.65 1.85 12.46
N ARG A 7 7.35 3.14 12.24
CA ARG A 7 6.29 3.59 11.35
C ARG A 7 6.54 3.15 9.90
N ILE A 8 7.74 3.35 9.38
CA ILE A 8 8.13 2.89 8.02
C ILE A 8 7.96 1.37 7.90
N ARG A 9 8.43 0.59 8.88
CA ARG A 9 8.30 -0.88 8.85
C ARG A 9 6.83 -1.33 8.88
N ARG A 10 5.97 -0.64 9.64
CA ARG A 10 4.53 -0.92 9.68
C ARG A 10 3.89 -0.65 8.32
N LEU A 11 4.16 0.51 7.73
CA LEU A 11 3.66 0.87 6.41
C LEU A 11 4.12 -0.13 5.34
N GLN A 12 5.41 -0.49 5.32
CA GLN A 12 5.94 -1.50 4.39
C GLN A 12 5.21 -2.84 4.53
N LYS A 13 4.95 -3.28 5.76
CA LYS A 13 4.26 -4.54 6.02
C LYS A 13 2.81 -4.50 5.55
N GLU A 14 2.09 -3.41 5.79
CA GLU A 14 0.71 -3.28 5.33
C GLU A 14 0.60 -3.12 3.82
N MET A 15 1.50 -2.37 3.18
CA MET A 15 1.59 -2.27 1.72
C MET A 15 1.84 -3.63 1.08
N GLU A 16 2.76 -4.43 1.64
CA GLU A 16 3.06 -5.79 1.17
C GLU A 16 1.83 -6.70 1.31
N ARG A 17 1.10 -6.61 2.43
CA ARG A 17 -0.14 -7.36 2.64
C ARG A 17 -1.18 -7.00 1.57
N LEU A 18 -1.48 -5.71 1.40
CA LEU A 18 -2.49 -5.25 0.44
C LEU A 18 -2.09 -5.55 -1.00
N ARG A 19 -0.79 -5.45 -1.35
CA ARG A 19 -0.30 -5.83 -2.67
C ARG A 19 -0.54 -7.31 -2.96
N ASN A 20 -0.31 -8.18 -1.98
CA ASN A 20 -0.57 -9.61 -2.12
C ASN A 20 -2.07 -9.88 -2.25
N GLU A 21 -2.92 -9.22 -1.45
CA GLU A 21 -4.38 -9.34 -1.56
C GLU A 21 -4.88 -8.88 -2.94
N LEU A 22 -4.44 -7.71 -3.43
CA LEU A 22 -4.75 -7.21 -4.78
C LEU A 22 -4.31 -8.19 -5.87
N TYR A 23 -3.08 -8.69 -5.78
CA TYR A 23 -2.55 -9.63 -6.76
C TYR A 23 -3.37 -10.92 -6.80
N GLN A 24 -3.79 -11.44 -5.64
CA GLN A 24 -4.64 -12.63 -5.56
C GLN A 24 -6.07 -12.37 -6.03
N SER A 25 -6.64 -11.20 -5.73
CA SER A 25 -7.97 -10.80 -6.20
C SER A 25 -8.03 -10.69 -7.72
N VAL A 26 -7.02 -10.06 -8.34
CA VAL A 26 -6.93 -9.91 -9.79
C VAL A 26 -6.50 -11.22 -10.45
N ASN A 27 -5.66 -12.02 -9.81
CA ASN A 27 -5.16 -13.32 -10.30
C ASN A 27 -4.60 -13.28 -11.74
N GLY A 28 -4.03 -12.14 -12.15
CA GLY A 28 -3.53 -11.95 -13.53
C GLY A 28 -4.62 -11.78 -14.60
N GLU A 29 -5.89 -11.68 -14.21
CA GLU A 29 -7.04 -11.45 -15.09
C GLU A 29 -7.41 -9.95 -15.06
N PRO A 30 -7.09 -9.16 -16.09
CA PRO A 30 -7.31 -7.71 -16.06
C PRO A 30 -8.77 -7.29 -15.87
N GLU A 31 -9.72 -8.12 -16.31
CA GLU A 31 -11.16 -7.89 -16.16
C GLU A 31 -11.58 -7.80 -14.69
N ARG A 32 -10.89 -8.52 -13.80
CA ARG A 32 -11.14 -8.49 -12.36
C ARG A 32 -10.70 -7.19 -11.68
N LEU A 33 -9.96 -6.32 -12.37
CA LEU A 33 -9.69 -4.97 -11.85
C LEU A 33 -10.98 -4.17 -11.62
N MET A 34 -12.06 -4.53 -12.33
CA MET A 34 -13.38 -3.91 -12.16
C MET A 34 -14.19 -4.54 -11.03
N ASP A 35 -13.70 -5.59 -10.38
CA ASP A 35 -14.43 -6.24 -9.30
C ASP A 35 -14.59 -5.27 -8.12
N ALA A 36 -15.80 -5.22 -7.57
CA ALA A 36 -16.16 -4.30 -6.50
C ALA A 36 -15.29 -4.41 -5.24
N HIS A 37 -14.59 -5.54 -5.05
CA HIS A 37 -13.71 -5.79 -3.92
C HIS A 37 -12.25 -5.37 -4.19
N VAL A 38 -11.85 -5.15 -5.44
CA VAL A 38 -10.49 -4.74 -5.81
C VAL A 38 -10.28 -3.24 -5.61
N LEU A 39 -11.28 -2.42 -5.95
CA LEU A 39 -11.20 -0.96 -5.81
C LEU A 39 -10.86 -0.53 -4.36
N PRO A 40 -11.56 -1.02 -3.31
CA PRO A 40 -11.23 -0.65 -1.94
C PRO A 40 -9.82 -1.05 -1.50
N LEU A 41 -9.27 -2.15 -2.04
CA LEU A 41 -7.90 -2.56 -1.75
C LEU A 41 -6.89 -1.63 -2.42
N SER A 42 -7.18 -1.19 -3.65
CA SER A 42 -6.34 -0.22 -4.37
C SER A 42 -6.33 1.14 -3.66
N GLU A 43 -7.48 1.64 -3.24
CA GLU A 43 -7.59 2.91 -2.51
C GLU A 43 -6.82 2.88 -1.19
N GLN A 44 -6.89 1.77 -0.45
CA GLN A 44 -6.12 1.60 0.78
C GLN A 44 -4.61 1.61 0.50
N LEU A 45 -4.16 0.96 -0.58
CA LEU A 45 -2.76 0.97 -0.97
C LEU A 45 -2.28 2.39 -1.32
N ASP A 46 -3.09 3.15 -2.05
CA ASP A 46 -2.78 4.54 -2.43
C ASP A 46 -2.59 5.43 -1.19
N VAL A 47 -3.44 5.28 -0.16
CA VAL A 47 -3.30 6.02 1.12
C VAL A 47 -1.94 5.72 1.77
N LEU A 48 -1.54 4.44 1.82
CA LEU A 48 -0.25 4.04 2.41
C LEU A 48 0.95 4.55 1.59
N ILE A 49 0.83 4.59 0.26
CA ILE A 49 1.85 5.15 -0.63
C ILE A 49 2.05 6.64 -0.32
N VAL A 50 0.96 7.40 -0.21
CA VAL A 50 1.02 8.84 0.11
C VAL A 50 1.63 9.06 1.50
N GLU A 51 1.30 8.22 2.49
CA GLU A 51 1.91 8.32 3.82
C GLU A 51 3.41 8.02 3.79
N MET A 52 3.84 6.99 3.06
CA MET A 52 5.26 6.67 2.88
C MET A 52 6.01 7.82 2.19
N GLN A 53 5.42 8.39 1.13
CA GLN A 53 6.00 9.54 0.41
C GLN A 53 6.15 10.75 1.33
N ARG A 54 5.16 11.04 2.19
CA ARG A 54 5.28 12.13 3.18
C ARG A 54 6.47 11.93 4.11
N ILE A 55 6.63 10.73 4.68
CA ILE A 55 7.75 10.40 5.56
C ILE A 55 9.10 10.52 4.83
N GLN A 56 9.15 10.18 3.54
CA GLN A 56 10.36 10.33 2.72
C GLN A 56 10.67 11.80 2.40
N LEU A 57 9.64 12.60 2.07
CA LEU A 57 9.79 14.02 1.74
C LEU A 57 10.19 14.88 2.94
N GLU A 58 9.74 14.54 4.15
CA GLU A 58 10.24 15.11 5.41
C GLU A 58 11.76 14.97 5.59
N HIS A 59 12.43 14.16 4.74
CA HIS A 59 13.86 13.93 4.77
C HIS A 59 14.63 14.60 3.61
N CYS A 60 13.93 15.19 2.65
CA CYS A 60 14.51 15.90 1.51
C CYS A 60 14.56 17.43 1.71
N LEU A 61 14.07 17.92 2.84
CA LEU A 61 14.11 19.32 3.29
C LEU A 61 14.93 19.41 4.58
#